data_AF-A0A844DP07-F1
#
_entry.id   AF-A0A844DP07-F1
#
_cell.length_a   1.000
_cell.length_b   1.000
_cell.length_c   1.000
_cell.angle_alpha   90.00
_cell.angle_beta   90.00
_cell.angle_gamma   90.00
#
_symmetry.space_group_name_H-M   'P 1'
#
loop_
_entity.id
_entity.type
_entity.pdbx_description
1 polymer ?
#
loop_
_entity_poly.entity_id
_entity_poly.type
_entity_poly.pdbx_seq_one_letter_code
_entity_poly.pdbx_strand_id
1 'polypeptide(L)'
;MEEATIRPGYTVPTETDGTPADYSAIEAAVNAHNQNAQPGEAYWGIRLCGAEYEVYEYGEVPQPPTAEELAAQEKAHREAQQRQEVLDKLPETLEALKNENEMLKQCLLEMSETVYA
;
A
#
# COMPACT_ATOMS: atom_id res chain seq x y z
N MET A 1 -38.67 -27.60 -4.31
CA MET A 1 -37.99 -26.77 -3.30
C MET A 1 -37.22 -25.74 -4.08
N GLU A 2 -37.53 -24.45 -3.91
CA GLU A 2 -36.67 -23.38 -4.43
C GLU A 2 -35.34 -23.50 -3.69
N GLU A 3 -34.24 -23.72 -4.43
CA GLU A 3 -32.90 -23.58 -3.86
C GLU A 3 -32.75 -22.12 -3.46
N ALA A 4 -32.83 -21.83 -2.16
CA ALA A 4 -32.60 -20.50 -1.66
C ALA A 4 -31.18 -20.08 -2.05
N THR A 5 -31.07 -19.08 -2.93
CA THR A 5 -29.77 -18.59 -3.39
C THR A 5 -29.05 -17.90 -2.24
N ILE A 6 -27.97 -18.51 -1.75
CA ILE A 6 -27.13 -17.96 -0.67
C ILE A 6 -26.39 -16.73 -1.22
N ARG A 7 -26.72 -15.55 -0.70
CA ARG A 7 -26.18 -14.24 -1.07
C ARG A 7 -26.43 -13.22 0.07
N PRO A 8 -25.89 -11.99 0.02
CA PRO A 8 -26.16 -10.98 1.04
C PRO A 8 -27.65 -10.80 1.30
N GLY A 9 -28.03 -10.77 2.58
CA GLY A 9 -29.41 -10.78 3.05
C GLY A 9 -30.00 -12.19 3.27
N TYR A 10 -29.26 -13.26 2.96
CA TYR A 10 -29.63 -14.62 3.34
C TYR A 10 -29.45 -14.82 4.85
N THR A 11 -30.49 -15.29 5.52
CA THR A 11 -30.50 -15.60 6.95
C THR A 11 -31.05 -16.99 7.20
N VAL A 12 -30.42 -17.76 8.09
CA VAL A 12 -30.92 -19.07 8.52
C VAL A 12 -30.65 -19.31 10.01
N PRO A 13 -31.61 -19.84 10.79
CA PRO A 13 -31.36 -20.24 12.18
C PRO A 13 -30.24 -21.27 12.26
N THR A 14 -29.35 -21.16 13.25
CA THR A 14 -28.25 -22.12 13.45
C THR A 14 -28.73 -23.52 13.82
N GLU A 15 -29.96 -23.62 14.34
CA GLU A 15 -30.64 -24.88 14.65
C GLU A 15 -32.14 -24.70 14.38
N THR A 16 -32.78 -25.72 13.80
CA THR A 16 -34.23 -25.80 13.66
C THR A 16 -34.68 -27.17 14.18
N ASP A 17 -35.52 -27.18 15.22
CA ASP A 17 -36.05 -28.39 15.86
C ASP A 17 -34.96 -29.44 16.22
N GLY A 18 -33.83 -29.00 16.78
CA GLY A 18 -32.70 -29.87 17.15
C GLY A 18 -31.79 -30.27 15.98
N THR A 19 -32.06 -29.80 14.76
CA THR A 19 -31.23 -30.04 13.57
C THR A 19 -30.35 -28.82 13.30
N PRO A 20 -29.01 -28.95 13.35
CA PRO A 20 -28.10 -27.84 13.02
C PRO A 20 -28.23 -27.41 11.56
N ALA A 21 -28.04 -26.11 11.30
CA ALA A 21 -27.94 -25.59 9.95
C ALA A 21 -26.68 -26.07 9.23
N ASP A 22 -26.78 -26.21 7.90
CA ASP A 22 -25.65 -26.53 7.05
C ASP A 22 -24.77 -25.31 6.81
N TYR A 23 -23.96 -24.96 7.82
CA TYR A 23 -22.97 -23.89 7.72
C TYR A 23 -21.98 -24.15 6.57
N SER A 24 -21.64 -25.41 6.30
CA SER A 24 -20.70 -25.78 5.24
C SER A 24 -21.20 -25.36 3.87
N ALA A 25 -22.52 -25.47 3.61
CA ALA A 25 -23.11 -24.98 2.37
C ALA A 25 -23.03 -23.45 2.25
N ILE A 26 -23.25 -22.72 3.35
CA ILE A 26 -23.15 -21.25 3.39
C ILE A 26 -21.69 -20.81 3.13
N GLU A 27 -20.74 -21.45 3.81
CA GLU A 27 -19.32 -21.20 3.65
C GLU A 27 -18.84 -21.52 2.23
N ALA A 28 -19.27 -22.64 1.65
CA ALA A 28 -18.93 -23.00 0.27
C ALA A 28 -19.42 -21.96 -0.74
N ALA A 29 -20.66 -21.46 -0.58
CA ALA A 29 -21.21 -20.44 -1.46
C ALA A 29 -20.47 -19.09 -1.33
N VAL A 30 -20.21 -18.65 -0.09
CA VAL A 30 -19.47 -17.41 0.19
C VAL A 30 -18.03 -17.49 -0.35
N ASN A 31 -17.35 -18.61 -0.14
CA ASN A 31 -16.00 -18.82 -0.66
C ASN A 31 -15.98 -18.87 -2.18
N ALA A 32 -16.95 -19.54 -2.81
CA ALA A 32 -17.06 -19.57 -4.26
C ALA A 32 -17.30 -18.19 -4.86
N HIS A 33 -18.15 -17.36 -4.24
CA HIS A 33 -18.33 -15.96 -4.64
C HIS A 33 -17.02 -15.18 -4.51
N ASN A 34 -16.40 -15.21 -3.32
CA ASN A 34 -15.19 -14.43 -3.02
C ASN A 34 -13.99 -14.81 -3.90
N GLN A 35 -13.87 -16.08 -4.30
CA GLN A 35 -12.82 -16.54 -5.22
C GLN A 35 -12.99 -16.01 -6.65
N ASN A 36 -14.22 -15.74 -7.07
CA ASN A 36 -14.53 -15.25 -8.41
C ASN A 36 -14.82 -13.74 -8.44
N ALA A 37 -14.84 -13.08 -7.28
CA ALA A 37 -15.13 -11.67 -7.15
C ALA A 37 -14.08 -10.83 -7.88
N GLN A 38 -14.54 -9.91 -8.72
CA GLN A 38 -13.72 -9.02 -9.51
C GLN A 38 -13.36 -7.76 -8.72
N PRO A 39 -12.27 -7.05 -9.08
CA PRO A 39 -11.92 -5.78 -8.44
C PRO A 39 -13.08 -4.78 -8.42
N GLY A 40 -13.39 -4.24 -7.23
CA GLY A 40 -14.54 -3.36 -6.99
C GLY A 40 -15.86 -4.08 -6.69
N GLU A 41 -15.94 -5.40 -6.79
CA GLU A 41 -17.09 -6.16 -6.29
C GLU A 41 -17.00 -6.35 -4.77
N ALA A 42 -18.15 -6.52 -4.12
CA ALA A 42 -18.21 -6.79 -2.70
C ALA A 42 -17.77 -8.23 -2.38
N TYR A 43 -16.91 -8.39 -1.37
CA TYR A 43 -16.76 -9.69 -0.72
C TYR A 43 -18.02 -9.99 0.08
N TRP A 44 -18.29 -11.27 0.28
CA TRP A 44 -19.33 -11.74 1.19
C TRP A 44 -18.68 -12.25 2.47
N GLY A 45 -19.34 -11.98 3.58
CA GLY A 45 -19.00 -12.50 4.90
C GLY A 45 -20.17 -13.28 5.48
N ILE A 46 -19.87 -14.14 6.45
CA ILE A 46 -20.86 -14.81 7.28
C ILE A 46 -20.71 -14.26 8.69
N ARG A 47 -21.82 -13.84 9.30
CA ARG A 47 -21.85 -13.43 10.70
C ARG A 47 -22.89 -14.23 11.46
N LEU A 48 -22.65 -14.39 12.75
CA LEU A 48 -23.61 -14.96 13.68
C LEU A 48 -24.35 -13.81 14.38
N CYS A 49 -25.65 -13.68 14.10
CA CYS A 49 -26.53 -12.70 14.71
C CYS A 49 -27.52 -13.41 15.63
N GLY A 50 -27.14 -13.55 16.91
CA GLY A 50 -27.93 -14.33 17.86
C GLY A 50 -27.88 -15.82 17.54
N ALA A 51 -29.03 -16.40 17.19
CA ALA A 51 -29.17 -17.80 16.79
C ALA A 51 -29.33 -17.97 15.28
N GLU A 52 -28.88 -17.00 14.48
CA GLU A 52 -28.99 -17.03 13.02
C GLU A 52 -27.64 -16.74 12.35
N TYR A 53 -27.34 -17.50 11.30
CA TYR A 53 -26.30 -17.14 10.35
C TYR A 53 -26.86 -16.14 9.35
N GLU A 54 -26.11 -15.08 9.10
CA GLU A 54 -26.44 -14.06 8.09
C GLU A 54 -25.26 -13.90 7.14
N VAL A 55 -25.57 -13.92 5.84
CA VAL A 55 -24.61 -13.53 4.79
C VAL A 55 -24.76 -12.04 4.51
N TYR A 56 -23.65 -11.32 4.49
CA TYR A 56 -23.61 -9.87 4.33
C TYR A 56 -22.44 -9.43 3.45
N GLU A 57 -22.46 -8.19 2.96
CA GLU A 57 -21.34 -7.60 2.21
C GLU A 57 -20.21 -7.20 3.17
N TYR A 58 -18.99 -7.65 2.90
CA TYR A 58 -17.81 -7.47 3.73
C TYR A 58 -16.70 -6.74 2.96
N GLY A 59 -16.91 -5.45 2.70
CA GLY A 59 -15.95 -4.63 1.95
C GLY A 59 -15.83 -5.05 0.49
N GLU A 60 -14.83 -4.51 -0.20
CA GLU A 60 -14.67 -4.64 -1.65
C GLU A 60 -13.33 -5.30 -2.01
N VAL A 61 -13.32 -6.03 -3.12
CA VAL A 61 -12.10 -6.54 -3.74
C VAL A 61 -11.25 -5.33 -4.14
N PRO A 62 -9.99 -5.23 -3.66
CA PRO A 62 -9.16 -4.07 -3.94
C PRO A 62 -8.94 -3.90 -5.44
N GLN A 63 -9.07 -2.66 -5.91
CA GLN A 63 -8.75 -2.33 -7.29
C GLN A 63 -7.24 -2.36 -7.51
N PRO A 64 -6.75 -2.97 -8.60
CA PRO A 64 -5.35 -2.82 -8.97
C PRO A 64 -5.05 -1.34 -9.20
N PRO A 65 -3.84 -0.86 -8.86
CA PRO A 65 -3.46 0.52 -9.12
C PRO A 65 -3.66 0.89 -10.58
N THR A 66 -4.16 2.09 -10.82
CA THR A 66 -4.27 2.65 -12.16
C THR A 66 -2.87 2.90 -12.74
N ALA A 67 -2.79 2.99 -14.06
CA ALA A 67 -1.52 3.32 -14.74
C ALA A 67 -0.97 4.69 -14.29
N GLU A 68 -1.85 5.64 -13.95
CA GLU A 68 -1.46 6.96 -13.45
C GLU A 68 -0.86 6.86 -12.04
N GLU A 69 -1.49 6.12 -11.14
CA GLU A 69 -0.96 5.89 -9.79
C GLU A 69 0.38 5.16 -9.82
N LEU A 70 0.53 4.18 -10.72
CA LEU A 70 1.78 3.47 -10.91
C LEU A 70 2.88 4.41 -11.44
N ALA A 71 2.58 5.23 -12.45
CA ALA A 71 3.52 6.22 -12.98
C ALA A 71 3.91 7.28 -11.92
N ALA A 72 2.96 7.71 -11.08
CA ALA A 72 3.21 8.62 -9.98
C ALA A 72 4.14 7.99 -8.92
N GLN A 73 3.92 6.71 -8.59
CA GLN A 73 4.77 5.96 -7.67
C GLN A 73 6.20 5.83 -8.21
N GLU A 74 6.36 5.45 -9.48
CA GLU A 74 7.67 5.34 -10.12
C GLU A 74 8.41 6.68 -10.16
N LYS A 75 7.70 7.77 -10.46
CA LYS A 75 8.26 9.13 -10.44
C LYS A 75 8.71 9.51 -9.03
N ALA A 76 7.87 9.29 -8.01
CA ALA A 76 8.21 9.58 -6.62
C ALA A 76 9.44 8.79 -6.16
N HIS A 77 9.52 7.52 -6.53
CA HIS A 77 10.68 6.67 -6.24
C HIS A 77 11.94 7.21 -6.91
N ARG A 78 11.87 7.59 -8.20
CA ARG A 78 13.00 8.17 -8.92
C ARG A 78 13.47 9.49 -8.31
N GLU A 79 12.55 10.37 -7.96
CA GLU A 79 12.88 11.65 -7.31
C GLU A 79 13.52 11.43 -5.93
N ALA A 80 13.03 10.45 -5.17
CA ALA A 80 13.63 10.09 -3.89
C ALA A 80 15.07 9.55 -4.06
N GLN A 81 15.30 8.69 -5.07
CA GLN A 81 16.63 8.20 -5.40
C GLN A 81 17.58 9.33 -5.81
N GLN A 82 17.14 10.25 -6.68
CA GLN A 82 17.96 11.39 -7.09
C GLN A 82 18.31 12.31 -5.91
N ARG A 83 17.35 12.56 -5.01
CA ARG A 83 17.63 13.32 -3.78
C ARG A 83 18.64 12.62 -2.91
N GLN A 84 18.53 11.31 -2.76
CA GLN A 84 19.49 10.52 -1.98
C GLN A 84 20.89 10.60 -2.60
N GLU A 85 21.02 10.42 -3.91
CA GLU A 85 22.31 10.52 -4.62
C GLU A 85 22.97 11.90 -4.44
N VAL A 86 22.18 12.98 -4.44
CA VAL A 86 22.69 14.33 -4.19
C VAL A 86 23.17 14.48 -2.74
N LEU A 87 22.39 13.96 -1.78
CA LEU A 87 22.77 13.98 -0.36
C LEU A 87 24.04 13.17 -0.11
N ASP A 88 24.19 12.02 -0.76
CA ASP A 88 25.37 11.16 -0.62
C ASP A 88 26.65 11.81 -1.15
N LYS A 89 26.53 12.65 -2.19
CA LYS A 89 27.66 13.41 -2.77
C LYS A 89 27.95 14.74 -2.07
N LEU A 90 27.07 15.17 -1.18
CA LEU A 90 27.20 16.44 -0.48
C LEU A 90 28.48 16.54 0.37
N PRO A 91 28.90 15.50 1.13
CA PRO A 91 30.14 15.54 1.89
C PRO A 91 31.37 15.71 1.01
N GLU A 92 31.46 14.96 -0.09
CA GLU A 92 32.58 15.05 -1.04
C GLU A 92 32.65 16.45 -1.67
N THR A 93 31.50 16.99 -2.10
CA THR A 93 31.41 18.34 -2.66
C THR A 93 31.83 19.39 -1.63
N LEU A 94 31.43 19.22 -0.37
CA LEU A 94 31.79 20.12 0.72
C LEU A 94 33.29 20.09 1.02
N GLU A 95 33.90 18.90 1.03
CA GLU A 95 35.34 18.74 1.20
C GLU A 95 36.13 19.38 0.06
N ALA A 96 35.72 19.16 -1.20
CA ALA A 96 36.34 19.79 -2.36
C ALA A 96 36.30 21.32 -2.28
N LEU A 97 35.13 21.90 -1.98
CA LEU A 97 34.96 23.34 -1.82
C LEU A 97 35.79 23.90 -0.64
N LYS A 98 35.89 23.16 0.46
CA LYS A 98 36.71 23.56 1.61
C LYS A 98 38.18 23.63 1.24
N ASN A 99 38.69 22.62 0.54
CA ASN A 99 40.09 22.56 0.08
C ASN A 99 40.39 23.69 -0.92
N GLU A 100 39.51 23.94 -1.89
CA GLU A 100 39.64 25.07 -2.82
C GLU A 100 39.69 26.41 -2.08
N ASN A 101 38.84 26.61 -1.08
CA ASN A 101 38.83 27.83 -0.28
C ASN A 101 40.12 28.03 0.50
N GLU A 102 40.70 26.95 1.02
CA GLU A 102 41.99 26.97 1.72
C GLU A 102 43.13 27.35 0.76
N MET A 103 43.18 26.74 -0.44
CA MET A 103 44.16 27.10 -1.46
C MET A 103 44.04 28.56 -1.89
N LEU A 104 42.82 29.06 -2.10
CA LEU A 104 42.58 30.46 -2.46
C LEU A 104 43.05 31.42 -1.35
N LYS A 105 42.79 31.10 -0.09
CA LYS A 105 43.28 31.89 1.05
C LYS A 105 44.81 31.92 1.09
N GLN A 106 45.46 30.79 0.88
CA GLN A 106 46.92 30.73 0.84
C GLN A 106 47.49 31.59 -0.29
N CYS A 107 46.92 31.50 -1.49
CA CYS A 107 47.34 32.33 -2.62
C CYS A 107 47.18 33.83 -2.35
N LEU A 108 46.07 34.25 -1.73
CA LEU A 108 45.85 35.65 -1.35
C LEU A 108 46.86 36.14 -0.30
N LEU A 109 47.23 35.30 0.66
CA LEU A 109 48.24 35.63 1.67
C LEU A 109 49.61 35.83 1.01
N GLU A 110 50.05 34.91 0.15
CA GLU A 110 51.32 35.01 -0.57
C GLU A 110 51.37 36.26 -1.47
N MET A 111 50.28 36.56 -2.18
CA MET A 111 50.18 37.80 -2.96
C MET A 111 50.30 39.03 -2.07
N SER A 112 49.69 39.04 -0.89
CA SER A 112 49.81 40.17 0.04
C SER A 112 51.25 40.35 0.55
N GLU A 113 51.98 39.27 0.83
CA GLU A 113 53.37 39.33 1.29
C GLU A 113 54.30 39.92 0.22
N THR A 114 54.09 39.59 -1.06
CA THR A 114 54.89 40.14 -2.17
C THR A 114 54.67 41.64 -2.44
N VAL A 115 53.53 42.19 -2.01
CA VAL A 115 53.21 43.62 -2.19
C VAL A 115 53.81 44.50 -1.09
N TYR A 116 54.11 43.92 0.08
CA TYR A 116 54.65 44.65 1.24
C TYR A 116 56.16 44.44 1.49
N ALA A 117 56.85 43.66 0.64
CA ALA A 117 58.30 43.42 0.68
C ALA A 117 59.09 44.35 -0.27
#